data_AF-A0A1H8EGU7-F1
#
_entry.id   AF-A0A1H8EGU7-F1
#
_cell.length_a   1.000
_cell.length_b   1.000
_cell.length_c   1.000
_cell.angle_alpha   90.00
_cell.angle_beta   90.00
_cell.angle_gamma   90.00
#
_symmetry.space_group_name_H-M   'P 1'
#
loop_
_entity.id
_entity.type
_entity.pdbx_description
1 polymer ?
#
loop_
_entity_poly.entity_id
_entity_poly.type
_entity_poly.pdbx_seq_one_letter_code
_entity_poly.pdbx_strand_id
1 'polypeptide(L)' 'MRSVERSVKPASIVDTIRNPLKVTDVKYGAAGRPSIKAIGAKATVTINPDTGKIVTVNPTRSKLANRLIREKGASE' A
#
# COMPACT_ATOMS: atom_id res chain seq x y z
N MET A 1 4.24 -12.80 22.95
CA MET A 1 3.45 -12.38 21.77
C MET A 1 3.93 -10.99 21.36
N ARG A 2 4.75 -10.87 20.30
CA ARG A 2 5.49 -9.64 19.99
C ARG A 2 4.63 -8.69 19.13
N SER A 3 4.02 -7.73 19.82
CA SER A 3 4.06 -6.31 19.50
C SER A 3 3.34 -5.80 18.23
N VAL A 4 2.32 -4.99 18.51
CA VAL A 4 1.83 -3.85 17.72
C VAL A 4 0.89 -4.22 16.58
N GLU A 5 -0.38 -4.31 16.95
CA GLU A 5 -1.49 -3.66 16.25
C GLU A 5 -1.00 -2.35 15.60
N ARG A 6 -0.55 -2.43 14.35
CA ARG A 6 -0.30 -1.21 13.59
C ARG A 6 -1.66 -0.62 13.33
N SER A 7 -1.95 0.46 14.06
CA SER A 7 -3.17 1.27 14.10
C SER A 7 -3.61 1.80 12.72
N VAL A 8 -3.83 0.89 11.77
CA VAL A 8 -4.30 1.16 10.42
C VAL A 8 -5.74 0.71 10.41
N LYS A 9 -6.66 1.68 10.34
CA LYS A 9 -8.09 1.40 10.31
C LYS A 9 -8.40 0.51 9.09
N PRO A 10 -9.26 -0.52 9.22
CA PRO A 10 -9.64 -1.38 8.10
C PRO A 10 -10.26 -0.57 6.95
N ALA A 11 -10.99 0.50 7.26
CA ALA A 11 -11.47 1.47 6.28
C ALA A 11 -10.34 2.06 5.41
N SER A 12 -9.18 2.35 5.99
CA SER A 12 -8.02 2.85 5.23
C SER A 12 -7.44 1.78 4.30
N ILE A 13 -7.55 0.50 4.64
CA ILE A 13 -7.08 -0.60 3.78
C ILE A 13 -8.01 -0.71 2.57
N VAL A 14 -9.33 -0.71 2.81
CA VAL A 14 -10.33 -0.75 1.73
C VAL A 14 -10.20 0.48 0.82
N ASP A 15 -10.00 1.66 1.40
CA ASP A 15 -9.74 2.89 0.65
C ASP A 15 -8.49 2.79 -0.22
N THR A 16 -7.37 2.30 0.34
CA THR A 16 -6.13 2.06 -0.43
C THR A 16 -6.33 1.05 -1.56
N ILE A 17 -7.17 0.03 -1.39
CA ILE A 17 -7.42 -0.98 -2.43
C ILE A 17 -8.33 -0.41 -3.53
N ARG A 18 -9.38 0.35 -3.16
CA ARG A 18 -10.33 0.95 -4.12
C ARG A 18 -9.73 2.13 -4.88
N ASN A 19 -9.02 3.00 -4.15
CA ASN A 19 -8.45 4.24 -4.64
C ASN A 19 -6.99 4.38 -4.18
N PRO A 20 -6.07 3.53 -4.66
CA PRO A 20 -4.66 3.73 -4.38
C PRO A 20 -4.22 5.09 -4.93
N LEU A 21 -3.31 5.75 -4.19
CA LEU A 21 -2.63 6.94 -4.68
C LEU A 21 -1.56 6.56 -5.70
N LYS A 22 -0.88 5.44 -5.45
CA LYS A 22 0.11 4.87 -6.36
C LYS A 22 0.18 3.38 -6.16
N VAL A 23 0.17 2.65 -7.26
CA VAL A 23 0.51 1.23 -7.28
C VAL A 23 1.89 1.14 -7.92
N THR A 24 2.83 0.47 -7.26
CA THR A 24 4.14 0.19 -7.86
C THR A 24 4.06 -1.03 -8.75
N ASP A 25 4.97 -1.15 -9.71
CA ASP A 25 5.15 -2.40 -10.45
C ASP A 25 5.38 -3.61 -9.55
N VAL A 26 5.02 -4.77 -10.10
CA VAL A 26 5.25 -6.08 -9.47
C VAL A 26 6.75 -6.30 -9.38
N LYS A 27 7.29 -6.33 -8.16
CA LYS A 27 8.67 -6.72 -7.90
C LYS A 27 8.73 -8.16 -7.42
N TYR A 28 9.56 -8.94 -8.09
CA TYR A 28 9.94 -10.27 -7.65
C TYR A 28 11.04 -10.13 -6.58
N GLY A 29 10.73 -10.52 -5.34
CA GLY A 29 11.72 -10.55 -4.26
C GLY A 29 12.77 -11.63 -4.47
N ALA A 30 13.81 -11.65 -3.64
CA ALA A 30 14.95 -12.57 -3.74
C ALA A 30 14.60 -14.07 -3.71
N ALA A 31 13.39 -14.43 -3.26
CA ALA A 31 12.87 -15.80 -3.24
C ALA A 31 11.89 -16.10 -4.40
N GLY A 32 11.86 -15.27 -5.46
CA GLY A 32 10.95 -15.44 -6.60
C GLY A 32 9.48 -15.09 -6.30
N ARG A 33 9.17 -14.58 -5.10
CA ARG A 33 7.80 -14.20 -4.72
C ARG A 33 7.45 -12.84 -5.31
N PRO A 34 6.43 -12.73 -6.18
CA PRO A 34 5.98 -11.45 -6.67
C PRO A 34 5.29 -10.68 -5.55
N SER A 35 5.55 -9.38 -5.50
CA SER A 35 4.91 -8.48 -4.54
C SER A 35 4.61 -7.16 -5.23
N ILE A 36 3.39 -6.69 -5.05
CA ILE A 36 2.92 -5.40 -5.51
C ILE A 36 2.64 -4.52 -4.30
N LYS A 37 3.04 -3.25 -4.35
CA LYS A 37 2.82 -2.30 -3.26
C LYS A 37 1.79 -1.26 -3.70
N ALA A 38 0.63 -1.29 -3.06
CA ALA A 38 -0.41 -0.28 -3.18
C ALA A 38 -0.23 0.74 -2.06
N ILE A 39 0.04 2.00 -2.42
CA ILE A 39 0.21 3.11 -1.49
C ILE A 39 -1.06 3.94 -1.51
N GLY A 40 -1.76 4.02 -0.39
CA GLY A 40 -2.87 4.93 -0.17
C GLY A 40 -2.51 6.03 0.80
N ALA A 41 -3.45 6.97 1.01
CA ALA A 41 -3.21 8.18 1.80
C ALA A 41 -2.84 7.87 3.26
N LYS A 42 -3.46 6.85 3.84
CA LYS A 42 -3.29 6.47 5.25
C LYS A 42 -2.60 5.12 5.43
N ALA A 43 -2.72 4.22 4.45
CA ALA A 43 -2.20 2.86 4.52
C ALA A 43 -1.46 2.47 3.23
N THR A 44 -0.36 1.75 3.39
CA THR A 44 0.38 1.08 2.33
C THR A 44 0.19 -0.41 2.50
N VAL A 45 -0.33 -1.06 1.46
CA VAL A 45 -0.69 -2.47 1.43
C VAL A 45 0.22 -3.16 0.43
N THR A 46 0.92 -4.19 0.88
CA THR A 46 1.69 -5.10 0.02
C THR A 46 0.84 -6.32 -0.26
N ILE A 47 0.61 -6.61 -1.53
CA ILE A 47 -0.23 -7.71 -2.01
C ILE A 47 0.66 -8.66 -2.81
N ASN A 48 0.42 -9.95 -2.71
CA ASN A 48 1.00 -10.93 -3.62
C ASN A 48 0.07 -11.05 -4.85
N PRO A 49 0.48 -10.59 -6.05
CA PRO A 49 -0.37 -10.62 -7.23
C PRO A 49 -0.69 -12.03 -7.72
N ASP A 50 0.12 -13.04 -7.37
CA ASP A 50 -0.09 -14.44 -7.76
C ASP A 50 -1.28 -15.07 -7.01
N THR A 51 -1.45 -14.71 -5.73
CA THR A 51 -2.50 -15.27 -4.86
C THR A 51 -3.59 -14.28 -4.49
N GLY A 52 -3.43 -13.00 -4.82
CA GLY A 52 -4.30 -11.90 -4.41
C GLY A 52 -4.28 -11.60 -2.91
N LYS A 53 -3.38 -12.23 -2.13
CA LYS A 53 -3.37 -12.09 -0.67
C LYS A 53 -2.56 -10.88 -0.22
N ILE A 54 -3.06 -10.18 0.81
CA ILE A 54 -2.33 -9.11 1.48
C ILE A 54 -1.20 -9.73 2.31
N VAL A 55 0.04 -9.38 1.98
CA VAL A 55 1.24 -9.88 2.67
C VAL A 55 1.56 -9.01 3.88
N THR A 56 1.45 -7.68 3.73
CA THR A 56 1.84 -6.75 4.80
C THR A 56 1.09 -5.44 4.65
N VAL A 57 0.70 -4.85 5.78
CA VAL A 57 0.09 -3.51 5.84
C VAL A 57 0.89 -2.62 6.76
N ASN A 58 1.20 -1.41 6.29
CA ASN A 58 1.93 -0.40 7.04
C ASN A 58 1.21 0.95 6.93
N PRO A 59 1.25 1.80 7.96
CA PRO A 59 0.77 3.17 7.83
C PRO A 59 1.64 3.95 6.84
N THR A 60 1.01 4.71 5.94
CA THR A 60 1.73 5.57 4.99
C THR A 60 2.24 6.81 5.74
N ARG A 61 3.49 7.22 5.50
CA ARG A 61 3.99 8.51 6.04
C ARG A 61 3.29 9.68 5.33
N SER A 62 2.81 10.65 6.10
CA SER A 62 2.08 11.83 5.60
C SER A 62 2.83 12.60 4.51
N LYS A 63 4.16 12.70 4.61
CA LYS A 63 5.01 13.37 3.60
C LYS A 63 4.96 12.68 2.23
N LEU A 64 4.95 11.35 2.23
CA LEU A 64 4.87 10.55 0.99
C LEU A 64 3.46 10.58 0.43
N ALA A 65 2.44 10.43 1.28
CA ALA A 65 1.03 10.54 0.89
C ALA A 65 0.73 11.90 0.22
N ASN A 66 1.11 13.01 0.86
CA ASN A 66 0.88 14.35 0.30
C ASN A 66 1.60 14.56 -1.04
N ARG A 67 2.80 14.01 -1.21
CA ARG A 67 3.50 14.06 -2.50
C ARG A 67 2.71 13.33 -3.59
N LEU A 68 2.29 12.09 -3.31
CA LEU A 68 1.52 11.28 -4.25
C LEU A 68 0.13 11.86 -4.55
N ILE A 69 -0.54 12.45 -3.56
CA ILE A 69 -1.82 13.16 -3.75
C ILE A 69 -1.65 14.31 -4.74
N ARG A 70 -0.58 15.11 -4.58
CA ARG A 70 -0.27 16.22 -5.49
C ARG A 70 0.09 15.72 -6.89
N GLU A 71 0.84 14.63 -7.01
CA GLU A 71 1.17 14.02 -8.30
C GLU A 71 -0.09 13.46 -9.01
N LYS A 72 -0.97 12.78 -8.27
CA LYS A 72 -2.22 12.23 -8.82
C LYS A 72 -3.18 13.31 -9.27
N GLY A 73 -3.40 14.35 -8.46
CA GLY A 73 -4.29 15.47 -8.81
C GLY A 73 -3.73 16.44 -9.85
N ALA A 74 -2.44 16.35 -10.19
CA ALA A 74 -1.84 17.10 -11.31
C ALA A 74 -1.93 16.35 -12.65
N SER A 75 -2.43 15.10 -12.63
CA SER A 75 -2.60 14.25 -13.82
C SER A 75 -4.03 14.30 -14.39
N GLU A 76 -4.91 15.11 -13.81
CA GLU A 76 -6.31 15.31 -14.19
C GLU A 76 -6.53 16.67 -14.86
#